data_AF-A0A315AMA2-F1
#
_entry.id   AF-A0A315AMA2-F1
#
_cell.length_a   1.000
_cell.length_b   1.000
_cell.length_c   1.000
_cell.angle_alpha   90.00
_cell.angle_beta   90.00
_cell.angle_gamma   90.00
#
_symmetry.space_group_name_H-M   'P 1'
#
loop_
_entity.id
_entity.type
_entity.pdbx_description
1 polymer ?
#
loop_
_entity_poly.entity_id
_entity_poly.type
_entity_poly.pdbx_seq_one_letter_code
_entity_poly.pdbx_strand_id
1 'polypeptide(L)'
;MPGQWEFQVGPTVGISAGDQLWAARYILERITEIAGVVLSFDPKPIEGDWNGAGAHSNYSTKSMRSDGGYEVIKKAIEKLGLSTRNTLLLMGMATSAVSLGDMKQQTSIGSYGEWQTVERP
;
A
#
# COMPACT_ATOMS: atom_id res chain seq x y z
N MET A 1 -8.09 -13.02 1.19
CA MET A 1 -7.60 -14.42 1.23
C MET A 1 -7.80 -14.92 2.65
N PRO A 2 -8.30 -16.15 2.88
CA PRO A 2 -8.33 -16.72 4.23
C PRO A 2 -6.92 -16.73 4.85
N GLY A 3 -6.76 -16.27 6.09
CA GLY A 3 -5.46 -16.16 6.76
C GLY A 3 -4.64 -14.91 6.42
N GLN A 4 -5.09 -14.08 5.48
CA GLN A 4 -4.50 -12.75 5.20
C GLN A 4 -5.18 -11.67 6.04
N TRP A 5 -4.37 -10.79 6.65
CA TRP A 5 -4.84 -9.70 7.51
C TRP A 5 -4.18 -8.38 7.12
N GLU A 6 -4.77 -7.27 7.55
CA GLU A 6 -4.24 -5.91 7.36
C GLU A 6 -4.31 -5.15 8.69
N PHE A 7 -3.33 -4.27 8.91
CA PHE A 7 -3.38 -3.23 9.93
C PHE A 7 -2.87 -1.92 9.31
N GLN A 8 -3.36 -0.78 9.82
CA GLN A 8 -2.96 0.53 9.33
C GLN A 8 -2.16 1.28 10.40
N VAL A 9 -1.06 1.91 10.00
CA VAL A 9 -0.26 2.83 10.83
C VAL A 9 -0.44 4.22 10.27
N GLY A 10 -1.07 5.12 11.03
CA GLY A 10 -1.28 6.50 10.60
C GLY A 10 -2.47 7.21 11.25
N PRO A 11 -2.61 8.52 10.99
CA PRO A 11 -1.70 9.35 10.19
C PRO A 11 -0.40 9.67 10.93
N THR A 12 0.74 9.58 10.24
CA THR A 12 2.08 9.87 10.74
C THR A 12 2.78 10.90 9.85
N VAL A 13 3.75 11.63 10.39
CA VAL A 13 4.44 12.70 9.66
C VAL A 13 5.89 12.31 9.37
N GLY A 14 6.29 12.36 8.09
CA GLY A 14 7.68 12.19 7.68
C GLY A 14 8.28 10.85 8.14
N ILE A 15 9.46 10.92 8.75
CA ILE A 15 10.26 9.75 9.13
C ILE A 15 9.54 8.81 10.11
N SER A 16 8.67 9.36 10.96
CA SER A 16 7.93 8.60 11.96
C SER A 16 7.00 7.54 11.36
N ALA A 17 6.58 7.69 10.10
CA ALA A 17 5.83 6.67 9.39
C ALA A 17 6.64 5.36 9.25
N GLY A 18 7.92 5.49 8.90
CA GLY A 18 8.82 4.34 8.77
C GLY A 18 9.13 3.73 10.13
N ASP A 19 9.48 4.55 11.12
CA ASP A 19 9.84 4.11 12.46
C ASP A 19 8.70 3.29 13.11
N GLN A 20 7.47 3.82 13.05
CA GLN A 20 6.31 3.16 13.64
C GLN A 20 5.92 1.90 12.87
N LEU A 21 6.00 1.90 11.53
CA LEU A 21 5.71 0.71 10.73
C LEU A 21 6.69 -0.43 11.04
N TRP A 22 7.97 -0.13 11.17
CA TRP A 22 8.99 -1.13 11.53
C TRP A 22 8.80 -1.66 12.95
N ALA A 23 8.51 -0.80 13.92
CA ALA A 23 8.19 -1.23 15.28
C ALA A 23 6.93 -2.10 15.31
N ALA A 24 5.88 -1.75 14.56
CA ALA A 24 4.66 -2.53 14.45
C ALA A 24 4.92 -3.93 13.84
N ARG A 25 5.72 -4.01 12.77
CA ARG A 25 6.13 -5.30 12.17
C ARG A 25 6.91 -6.17 13.13
N TYR A 26 7.83 -5.58 13.89
CA TYR A 26 8.58 -6.30 14.92
C TYR A 26 7.64 -6.90 15.96
N ILE A 27 6.71 -6.10 16.51
CA ILE A 27 5.73 -6.57 17.50
C ILE A 27 4.85 -7.68 16.91
N LEU A 28 4.37 -7.52 15.67
CA LEU A 28 3.56 -8.53 14.99
C LEU A 28 4.32 -9.86 14.88
N GLU A 29 5.57 -9.83 14.45
CA GLU A 29 6.41 -11.03 14.35
C GLU A 29 6.62 -11.69 15.72
N ARG A 30 6.84 -10.91 16.79
CA ARG A 30 6.97 -11.44 18.16
C ARG A 30 5.69 -12.12 18.65
N ILE A 31 4.52 -11.55 18.34
CA ILE A 31 3.23 -12.16 18.70
C ILE A 31 3.05 -13.48 17.94
N THR A 32 3.39 -13.51 16.64
CA THR A 32 3.27 -14.73 15.84
C THR A 32 4.25 -15.82 16.29
N GLU A 33 5.45 -15.43 16.71
CA GLU A 33 6.45 -16.33 17.32
C GLU A 33 5.88 -17.01 18.57
N ILE A 34 5.29 -16.24 19.50
CA ILE A 34 4.66 -16.78 20.72
C ILE A 34 3.49 -17.73 20.38
N ALA A 35 2.73 -17.41 19.34
CA ALA A 35 1.59 -18.21 18.89
C ALA A 35 1.99 -19.44 18.04
N GLY A 36 3.28 -19.63 17.73
CA GLY A 36 3.77 -20.75 16.93
C GLY A 36 3.33 -20.69 15.45
N VAL A 37 3.06 -19.51 14.92
CA VAL A 37 2.67 -19.27 13.52
C VAL A 37 3.74 -18.48 12.78
N VAL A 38 3.90 -18.76 11.49
CA VAL A 38 4.84 -18.06 10.61
C VAL A 38 4.15 -16.89 9.93
N LEU A 39 4.72 -15.70 10.08
CA LEU A 39 4.30 -14.49 9.39
C LEU A 39 5.02 -14.39 8.03
N SER A 40 4.30 -13.99 6.97
CA SER A 40 4.87 -13.71 5.66
C SER A 40 4.46 -12.31 5.19
N PHE A 41 5.43 -11.56 4.67
CA PHE A 41 5.23 -10.30 3.95
C PHE A 41 5.46 -10.47 2.44
N ASP A 42 5.46 -11.72 1.94
CA ASP A 42 5.56 -11.99 0.51
C ASP A 42 4.38 -11.33 -0.23
N PRO A 43 4.62 -10.54 -1.29
CA PRO A 43 3.55 -9.88 -2.05
C PRO A 43 2.57 -10.86 -2.73
N LYS A 44 2.96 -12.11 -2.94
CA LYS A 44 2.11 -13.18 -3.51
C LYS A 44 2.46 -14.51 -2.85
N PRO A 45 2.00 -14.76 -1.61
CA PRO A 45 2.40 -15.94 -0.85
C PRO A 45 1.81 -17.24 -1.41
N ILE A 46 0.72 -17.16 -2.19
CA ILE A 46 0.06 -18.30 -2.83
C ILE A 46 -0.15 -17.97 -4.31
N GLU A 47 0.37 -18.84 -5.18
CA GLU A 47 0.20 -18.75 -6.63
C GLU A 47 -1.26 -18.93 -7.07
N GLY A 48 -1.58 -18.49 -8.29
CA GLY A 48 -2.93 -18.60 -8.86
C GLY A 48 -3.86 -17.43 -8.49
N ASP A 49 -5.17 -17.68 -8.48
CA ASP A 49 -6.21 -16.65 -8.40
C ASP A 49 -6.47 -16.11 -6.98
N TRP A 50 -5.48 -16.24 -6.10
CA TRP A 50 -5.52 -15.67 -4.76
C TRP A 50 -5.03 -14.21 -4.76
N ASN A 51 -5.56 -13.43 -3.81
CA ASN A 51 -5.16 -12.03 -3.65
C ASN A 51 -3.66 -11.92 -3.31
N GLY A 52 -3.01 -10.86 -3.78
CA GLY A 52 -1.68 -10.49 -3.28
C GLY A 52 -1.75 -9.76 -1.95
N ALA A 53 -0.59 -9.51 -1.35
CA ALA A 53 -0.42 -8.66 -0.18
C ALA A 53 0.27 -7.35 -0.59
N GLY A 54 -0.37 -6.22 -0.30
CA GLY A 54 0.14 -4.88 -0.60
C GLY A 54 0.37 -4.05 0.66
N ALA A 55 1.11 -2.95 0.50
CA ALA A 55 1.32 -1.95 1.55
C ALA A 55 0.83 -0.58 1.05
N HIS A 56 -0.50 -0.40 1.00
CA HIS A 56 -1.10 0.84 0.51
C HIS A 56 -0.63 2.04 1.34
N SER A 57 -0.09 3.04 0.66
CA SER A 57 0.48 4.24 1.29
C SER A 57 -0.44 5.44 1.04
N ASN A 58 -1.18 5.83 2.08
CA ASN A 58 -1.97 7.06 2.06
C ASN A 58 -1.05 8.27 2.26
N TYR A 59 -1.20 9.30 1.44
CA TYR A 59 -0.32 10.48 1.45
C TYR A 59 -1.13 11.78 1.36
N SER A 60 -0.72 12.80 2.12
CA SER A 60 -1.23 14.16 1.94
C SER A 60 -0.25 15.22 2.43
N THR A 61 -0.17 16.33 1.71
CA THR A 61 0.50 17.57 2.17
C THR A 61 -0.51 18.49 2.86
N LYS A 62 -0.03 19.55 3.51
CA LYS A 62 -0.91 20.58 4.09
C LYS A 62 -1.85 21.18 3.04
N SER A 63 -1.33 21.50 1.84
CA SER A 63 -2.13 22.07 0.75
C SER A 63 -3.16 21.10 0.18
N MET A 64 -2.88 19.79 0.16
CA MET A 64 -3.87 18.78 -0.25
C MET A 64 -5.06 18.70 0.70
N ARG A 65 -4.86 19.02 2.00
CA ARG A 65 -5.91 18.97 3.04
C ARG A 65 -6.65 20.29 3.23
N SER A 66 -6.31 21.34 2.49
CA SER A 66 -6.96 22.66 2.57
C SER A 66 -7.98 22.83 1.44
N ASP A 67 -8.77 23.91 1.50
CA ASP A 67 -9.76 24.24 0.46
C ASP A 67 -9.09 24.35 -0.92
N GLY A 68 -9.71 23.73 -1.93
CA GLY A 68 -9.13 23.59 -3.27
C GLY A 68 -8.03 22.53 -3.38
N GLY A 69 -7.76 21.76 -2.31
CA GLY A 69 -6.73 20.73 -2.27
C GLY A 69 -6.90 19.59 -3.28
N TYR A 70 -8.13 19.36 -3.78
CA TYR A 70 -8.39 18.34 -4.81
C TYR A 70 -7.58 18.57 -6.09
N GLU A 71 -7.43 19.82 -6.52
CA GLU A 71 -6.60 20.15 -7.70
C GLU A 71 -5.11 19.94 -7.43
N VAL A 72 -4.67 20.05 -6.17
CA VAL A 72 -3.30 19.70 -5.76
C VAL A 72 -3.10 18.19 -5.80
N ILE A 73 -4.11 17.40 -5.42
CA ILE A 73 -4.08 15.94 -5.49
C ILE A 73 -3.95 15.47 -6.95
N LYS A 74 -4.79 15.99 -7.86
CA LYS A 74 -4.70 15.64 -9.30
C LYS A 74 -3.31 15.92 -9.87
N LYS A 75 -2.74 17.10 -9.61
CA LYS A 75 -1.38 17.46 -10.02
C LYS A 75 -0.31 16.53 -9.44
N ALA A 76 -0.50 16.04 -8.22
CA ALA A 76 0.43 15.09 -7.61
C ALA A 76 0.33 13.70 -8.26
N ILE A 77 -0.88 13.25 -8.59
CA ILE A 77 -1.12 12.01 -9.32
C ILE A 77 -0.46 12.05 -10.70
N GLU A 78 -0.59 13.16 -11.44
CA GLU A 78 0.09 13.36 -12.74
C GLU A 78 1.61 13.23 -12.61
N LYS A 79 2.21 13.85 -11.58
CA LYS A 79 3.65 13.73 -11.30
C LYS A 79 4.06 12.31 -10.93
N LEU A 80 3.23 11.57 -10.19
CA LEU A 80 3.47 10.14 -9.92
C LEU A 80 3.46 9.35 -11.22
N GLY A 81 2.49 9.62 -12.11
CA GLY A 81 2.39 9.00 -13.43
C GLY A 81 3.67 9.13 -14.27
N LEU A 82 4.30 10.31 -14.27
CA LEU A 82 5.55 10.57 -14.99
C LEU A 82 6.77 9.86 -14.40
N SER A 83 6.75 9.55 -13.10
CA SER A 83 7.85 8.91 -12.36
C SER A 83 7.61 7.44 -12.05
N THR A 84 6.52 6.87 -12.59
CA THR A 84 6.04 5.50 -12.32
C THR A 84 7.15 4.46 -12.37
N ARG A 85 8.07 4.54 -13.34
CA ARG A 85 9.18 3.57 -13.44
C ARG A 85 10.10 3.57 -12.22
N ASN A 86 10.48 4.74 -11.70
CA ASN A 86 11.37 4.84 -10.54
C ASN A 86 10.63 4.46 -9.25
N THR A 87 9.36 4.84 -9.13
CA THR A 87 8.50 4.45 -8.01
C THR A 87 8.30 2.94 -7.97
N LEU A 88 8.02 2.32 -9.13
CA LEU A 88 7.89 0.87 -9.26
C LEU A 88 9.21 0.14 -8.99
N LEU A 89 10.36 0.69 -9.36
CA LEU A 89 11.65 0.08 -9.04
C LEU A 89 11.90 0.06 -7.52
N LEU A 90 11.61 1.17 -6.82
CA LEU A 90 11.75 1.24 -5.37
C LEU A 90 10.78 0.30 -4.64
N MET A 91 9.54 0.20 -5.13
CA MET A 91 8.55 -0.74 -4.60
C MET A 91 8.86 -2.19 -4.98
N GLY A 92 9.42 -2.39 -6.17
CA GLY A 92 9.64 -3.67 -6.82
C GLY A 92 10.91 -4.40 -6.39
N MET A 93 11.95 -3.68 -5.96
CA MET A 93 13.12 -4.29 -5.32
C MET A 93 12.78 -4.99 -3.99
N ALA A 94 11.61 -4.72 -3.39
CA ALA A 94 11.05 -5.48 -2.27
C ALA A 94 10.15 -6.66 -2.71
N THR A 95 9.79 -6.77 -3.99
CA THR A 95 8.91 -7.81 -4.55
C THR A 95 9.66 -8.64 -5.60
N SER A 96 10.68 -9.39 -5.19
CA SER A 96 11.59 -10.10 -6.10
C SER A 96 10.98 -11.31 -6.85
N ALA A 97 9.65 -11.50 -6.89
CA ALA A 97 9.06 -12.74 -7.42
C ALA A 97 7.71 -12.63 -8.17
N VAL A 98 7.14 -11.44 -8.41
CA VAL A 98 5.77 -11.36 -8.96
C VAL A 98 5.74 -10.42 -10.16
N SER A 99 5.32 -10.93 -11.32
CA SER A 99 5.01 -10.06 -12.45
C SER A 99 3.80 -9.20 -12.08
N LEU A 100 3.84 -7.90 -12.40
CA LEU A 100 2.71 -6.97 -12.17
C LEU A 100 1.40 -7.42 -12.84
N GLY A 101 1.45 -8.41 -13.74
CA GLY A 101 0.28 -9.03 -14.39
C GLY A 101 -0.40 -10.13 -13.56
N ASP A 102 0.28 -10.73 -12.58
CA ASP A 102 -0.24 -11.86 -11.78
C ASP A 102 -0.84 -11.42 -10.42
N MET A 103 -0.64 -10.15 -10.06
CA MET A 103 -1.46 -9.50 -9.04
C MET A 103 -2.82 -9.18 -9.65
N LYS A 104 -3.93 -9.53 -8.98
CA LYS A 104 -5.24 -8.97 -9.32
C LYS A 104 -5.12 -7.45 -9.29
N GLN A 105 -4.94 -6.83 -10.46
CA GLN A 105 -4.80 -5.38 -10.58
C GLN A 105 -6.08 -4.74 -10.05
N GLN A 106 -5.97 -4.02 -8.93
CA GLN A 106 -7.03 -3.09 -8.54
C GLN A 106 -7.04 -1.86 -9.47
N THR A 107 -5.96 -1.62 -10.21
CA THR A 107 -5.82 -0.54 -11.21
C THR A 107 -4.67 -0.87 -12.16
N SER A 108 -4.85 -0.65 -13.46
CA SER A 108 -3.77 -0.73 -14.45
C SER A 108 -2.66 0.26 -14.13
N ILE A 109 -1.43 -0.01 -14.59
CA ILE A 109 -0.26 0.86 -14.39
C ILE A 109 -0.60 2.29 -14.84
N GLY A 110 -0.57 3.25 -13.91
CA GLY A 110 -0.84 4.66 -14.19
C GLY A 110 -2.31 5.07 -14.23
N SER A 111 -3.24 4.20 -13.83
CA SER A 111 -4.65 4.58 -13.65
C SER A 111 -4.95 5.04 -12.23
N TYR A 112 -5.90 5.97 -12.10
CA TYR A 112 -6.51 6.36 -10.82
C TYR A 112 -8.03 6.28 -10.96
N GLY A 113 -8.72 6.01 -9.85
CA GLY A 113 -10.17 5.94 -9.79
C GLY A 113 -10.71 6.85 -8.69
N GLU A 114 -11.96 7.29 -8.84
CA GLU A 114 -12.69 7.95 -7.76
C GLU A 114 -13.43 6.92 -6.92
N TRP A 115 -13.42 7.08 -5.60
CA TRP A 115 -14.31 6.33 -4.74
C TRP A 115 -15.73 6.83 -4.99
N GLN A 116 -16.59 5.98 -5.55
CA GLN A 116 -18.02 6.26 -5.52
C GLN A 116 -18.47 6.19 -4.05
N THR A 117 -18.94 7.31 -3.51
CA THR A 117 -19.65 7.29 -2.24
C THR A 117 -20.92 6.48 -2.45
N VAL A 118 -20.95 5.26 -1.94
CA VAL A 118 -22.20 4.52 -1.81
C VAL A 118 -23.01 5.28 -0.77
N GLU A 119 -24.01 6.05 -1.21
CA GLU A 119 -25.05 6.54 -0.30
C GLU A 119 -25.66 5.31 0.36
N ARG A 120 -25.44 5.16 1.66
CA ARG A 120 -26.12 4.12 2.43
C ARG A 120 -27.61 4.48 2.43
N PRO A 121 -28.51 3.51 2.19
CA PRO A 121 -29.95 3.73 2.28
C PRO A 121 -30.39 4.16 3.68
#